data_AF-A0A8J4F084-F1
#
_entry.id   AF-A0A8J4F084-F1
#
_cell.length_a   1.000
_cell.length_b   1.000
_cell.length_c   1.000
_cell.angle_alpha   90.00
_cell.angle_beta   90.00
_cell.angle_gamma   90.00
#
_symmetry.space_group_name_H-M   'P 1'
#
loop_
_entity.id
_entity.type
_entity.pdbx_description
1 polymer ?
#
loop_
_entity_poly.entity_id
_entity_poly.type
_entity_poly.pdbx_seq_one_letter_code
_entity_poly.pdbx_strand_id
1 'polypeptide(L)'
;MRRKGGGATSWTVAEQHAAIIQKGKQTFLKPLVGEDMLDDSRSWKDGVALRPGVSYVLASGCRLAFGTPETCFTIGFEEGTGSNPLVEMMMKGMLASSSPEVKRALDS
;
A
#
# COMPACT_ATOMS: atom_id res chain seq x y z
N MET A 1 -41.47 -16.09 -29.16
CA MET A 1 -41.87 -15.97 -27.73
C MET A 1 -41.26 -17.11 -26.93
N ARG A 2 -40.20 -16.82 -26.15
CA ARG A 2 -39.74 -17.44 -24.88
C ARG A 2 -38.25 -17.17 -24.71
N ARG A 3 -37.93 -16.07 -24.04
CA ARG A 3 -36.61 -15.87 -23.41
C ARG A 3 -36.59 -16.74 -22.15
N LYS A 4 -35.66 -17.70 -22.06
CA LYS A 4 -35.29 -18.31 -20.79
C LYS A 4 -34.17 -17.48 -20.18
N GLY A 5 -34.50 -16.72 -19.14
CA GLY A 5 -33.53 -16.23 -18.18
C GLY A 5 -33.36 -17.24 -17.04
N GLY A 6 -32.24 -17.13 -16.33
CA GLY A 6 -32.06 -17.71 -15.00
C GLY A 6 -31.05 -18.86 -14.94
N GLY A 7 -29.76 -18.52 -15.01
CA GLY A 7 -28.67 -19.36 -14.53
C GLY A 7 -27.67 -18.44 -13.86
N ALA A 8 -27.52 -18.58 -12.54
CA ALA A 8 -26.75 -17.72 -11.66
C ALA A 8 -25.37 -17.40 -12.25
N THR A 9 -25.06 -16.10 -12.33
CA THR A 9 -23.71 -15.61 -12.58
C THR A 9 -22.80 -16.15 -11.49
N SER A 10 -22.05 -17.21 -11.82
CA SER A 10 -20.79 -17.49 -11.15
C SER A 10 -19.95 -16.24 -11.34
N TRP A 11 -19.86 -15.40 -10.31
CA TRP A 11 -18.94 -14.29 -10.33
C TRP A 11 -17.55 -14.90 -10.31
N THR A 12 -17.00 -15.15 -11.50
CA THR A 12 -15.61 -15.54 -11.64
C THR A 12 -14.83 -14.37 -11.06
N VAL A 13 -14.34 -14.57 -9.85
CA VAL A 13 -13.36 -13.71 -9.22
C VAL A 13 -12.16 -13.77 -10.15
N ALA A 14 -11.79 -12.64 -10.76
CA ALA A 14 -10.66 -12.62 -11.67
C ALA A 14 -9.43 -13.12 -10.91
N GLU A 15 -8.66 -14.02 -11.52
CA GLU A 15 -7.47 -14.60 -10.89
C GLU A 15 -6.48 -13.51 -10.46
N GLN A 16 -6.52 -12.35 -11.14
CA GLN A 16 -5.73 -11.17 -10.83
C GLN A 16 -6.62 -9.91 -10.81
N HIS A 17 -6.72 -9.25 -9.65
CA HIS A 17 -7.57 -8.06 -9.49
C HIS A 17 -6.85 -6.75 -9.83
N ALA A 18 -5.57 -6.68 -9.48
CA ALA A 18 -4.75 -5.50 -9.67
C ALA A 18 -3.27 -5.88 -9.77
N ALA A 19 -2.50 -5.04 -10.46
CA ALA A 19 -1.04 -5.09 -10.46
C ALA A 19 -0.47 -4.00 -9.54
N ILE A 20 0.56 -4.35 -8.77
CA ILE A 20 1.39 -3.38 -8.04
C ILE A 20 2.64 -3.10 -8.88
N ILE A 21 2.91 -1.83 -9.13
CA ILE A 21 4.00 -1.38 -10.02
C ILE A 21 4.82 -0.33 -9.28
N GLN A 22 6.13 -0.52 -9.19
CA GLN A 22 7.04 0.49 -8.66
C GLN A 22 7.64 1.31 -9.80
N LYS A 23 7.56 2.64 -9.71
CA LYS A 23 8.22 3.58 -10.62
C LYS A 23 9.03 4.57 -9.81
N GLY A 24 10.34 4.43 -9.85
CA GLY A 24 11.25 5.21 -9.00
C GLY A 24 10.99 4.91 -7.52
N LYS A 25 10.74 5.96 -6.73
CA LYS A 25 10.44 5.86 -5.29
C LYS A 25 8.94 5.71 -5.00
N GLN A 26 8.08 5.69 -6.01
CA GLN A 26 6.63 5.59 -5.85
C GLN A 26 6.11 4.21 -6.23
N THR A 27 5.15 3.74 -5.45
CA THR A 27 4.45 2.47 -5.70
C THR A 27 3.02 2.79 -6.14
N PHE A 28 2.56 2.09 -7.17
CA PHE A 28 1.26 2.29 -7.78
C PHE A 28 0.46 0.99 -7.78
N LEU A 29 -0.86 1.12 -7.72
CA LEU A 29 -1.84 0.06 -7.93
C LEU A 29 -2.58 0.32 -9.24
N LYS A 30 -2.70 -0.70 -10.08
CA LYS A 30 -3.48 -0.64 -11.32
C LYS A 30 -4.50 -1.78 -11.35
N PRO A 31 -5.81 -1.51 -11.27
CA PRO A 31 -6.84 -2.54 -11.42
C PRO A 31 -6.82 -3.16 -12.81
N LEU A 32 -6.98 -4.48 -12.87
CA LEU A 32 -6.92 -5.28 -14.10
C LEU A 32 -8.28 -5.82 -14.55
N VAL A 33 -9.29 -5.75 -13.69
CA VAL A 33 -10.67 -6.17 -14.00
C VAL A 33 -11.40 -5.02 -14.68
N GLY A 34 -12.16 -5.33 -15.74
CA GLY A 34 -12.89 -4.36 -16.56
C GLY A 34 -12.12 -3.97 -17.82
N GLU A 35 -12.82 -3.82 -18.94
CA GLU A 35 -12.23 -3.43 -20.22
C GLU A 35 -12.29 -1.91 -20.39
N ASP A 36 -13.41 -1.31 -20.00
CA ASP A 36 -13.66 0.12 -20.10
C ASP A 36 -13.46 0.84 -18.77
N MET A 37 -13.13 2.14 -18.83
CA MET A 37 -12.92 2.97 -17.65
C MET A 37 -14.17 3.07 -16.75
N LEU A 38 -15.36 2.81 -17.31
CA LEU A 38 -16.63 2.88 -16.59
C LEU A 38 -17.04 1.53 -15.97
N ASP A 39 -16.34 0.45 -16.30
CA ASP A 39 -16.61 -0.86 -15.74
C ASP A 39 -16.26 -0.92 -14.25
N ASP A 40 -16.82 -1.91 -13.58
CA ASP A 40 -16.47 -2.21 -12.19
C ASP A 40 -15.14 -2.98 -12.14
N SER A 41 -14.13 -2.36 -11.54
CA SER A 41 -12.81 -2.96 -11.37
C SER A 41 -12.71 -3.92 -10.18
N ARG A 42 -13.78 -4.05 -9.38
CA ARG A 42 -13.81 -4.83 -8.12
C ARG A 42 -12.62 -4.57 -7.22
N SER A 43 -12.15 -3.34 -7.20
CA SER A 43 -10.98 -2.92 -6.44
C SER A 43 -11.29 -1.58 -5.78
N TRP A 44 -10.93 -1.45 -4.51
CA TRP A 44 -11.16 -0.23 -3.74
C TRP A 44 -9.87 0.22 -3.06
N LYS A 45 -9.70 1.53 -2.94
CA LYS A 45 -8.65 2.17 -2.15
C LYS A 45 -9.31 3.14 -1.17
N ASP A 46 -9.05 2.95 0.11
CA ASP A 46 -9.59 3.77 1.20
C ASP A 46 -11.13 3.86 1.17
N GLY A 47 -11.80 2.81 0.69
CA GLY A 47 -13.26 2.74 0.51
C GLY A 47 -13.78 3.31 -0.81
N VAL A 48 -12.92 3.88 -1.65
CA VAL A 48 -13.30 4.44 -2.96
C VAL A 48 -13.07 3.40 -4.06
N ALA A 49 -14.09 3.18 -4.90
CA ALA A 49 -13.99 2.29 -6.05
C ALA A 49 -13.00 2.82 -7.08
N LEU A 50 -12.12 1.94 -7.56
CA LEU A 50 -11.12 2.26 -8.55
C LEU A 50 -11.65 2.05 -9.97
N ARG A 51 -11.00 2.70 -10.94
CA ARG A 51 -11.32 2.52 -12.35
C ARG A 51 -10.38 1.50 -12.99
N PRO A 52 -10.88 0.63 -13.87
CA PRO A 52 -10.05 -0.30 -14.64
C PRO A 52 -8.95 0.43 -15.39
N GLY A 53 -7.74 -0.15 -15.41
CA GLY A 53 -6.63 0.37 -16.18
C GLY A 53 -5.98 1.67 -15.67
N VAL A 54 -6.53 2.32 -14.63
CA VAL A 54 -5.99 3.56 -14.06
C VAL A 54 -4.97 3.24 -12.96
N SER A 55 -3.85 3.97 -12.93
CA SER A 55 -2.83 3.83 -11.89
C SER A 55 -3.06 4.79 -10.72
N TYR A 56 -3.10 4.25 -9.51
CA TYR A 56 -3.30 4.98 -8.26
C TYR A 56 -2.06 4.88 -7.38
N VAL A 57 -1.59 5.99 -6.82
CA VAL A 57 -0.45 5.99 -5.89
C VAL A 57 -0.82 5.27 -4.60
N LEU A 58 0.05 4.38 -4.13
CA LEU A 58 -0.02 3.75 -2.82
C LEU A 58 0.91 4.46 -1.83
N ALA A 59 0.40 4.66 -0.63
CA ALA A 59 1.16 5.15 0.52
C ALA A 59 0.97 4.21 1.70
N SER A 60 1.88 4.30 2.67
CA SER A 60 1.75 3.52 3.92
C SER A 60 0.44 3.88 4.62
N GLY A 61 -0.26 2.88 5.13
CA GLY A 61 -1.57 3.03 5.77
C GLY A 61 -2.77 3.02 4.81
N CYS A 62 -2.57 3.02 3.49
CA CYS A 62 -3.68 2.85 2.55
C CYS A 62 -4.38 1.50 2.79
N ARG A 63 -5.71 1.50 2.69
CA ARG A 63 -6.55 0.29 2.77
C ARG A 63 -6.99 -0.14 1.38
N LEU A 64 -6.67 -1.37 1.00
CA LEU A 64 -7.05 -1.94 -0.29
C LEU A 64 -8.07 -3.05 -0.11
N ALA A 65 -9.07 -3.11 -0.98
CA ALA A 65 -10.01 -4.24 -1.03
C ALA A 65 -10.12 -4.76 -2.46
N PHE A 66 -10.28 -6.06 -2.61
CA PHE A 66 -10.37 -6.75 -3.89
C PHE A 66 -11.52 -7.75 -3.87
N GLY A 67 -12.30 -7.81 -4.95
CA GLY A 67 -13.47 -8.68 -5.06
C GLY A 67 -14.67 -8.11 -4.30
N THR A 68 -14.54 -7.85 -3.00
CA THR A 68 -15.57 -7.21 -2.16
C THR A 68 -14.98 -6.10 -1.28
N PRO A 69 -15.73 -5.03 -0.97
CA PRO A 69 -15.20 -3.87 -0.22
C PRO A 69 -15.00 -4.14 1.28
N GLU A 70 -15.58 -5.20 1.85
CA GLU A 70 -15.49 -5.52 3.28
C GLU A 70 -14.14 -6.15 3.66
N THR A 71 -13.48 -6.83 2.71
CA THR A 71 -12.20 -7.49 2.95
C THR A 71 -11.05 -6.55 2.61
N CYS A 72 -10.56 -5.84 3.63
CA CYS A 72 -9.51 -4.83 3.48
C CYS A 72 -8.12 -5.33 3.92
N PHE A 73 -7.10 -4.91 3.19
CA PHE A 73 -5.68 -5.08 3.48
C PHE A 73 -5.05 -3.72 3.73
N THR A 74 -4.25 -3.58 4.77
CA THR A 74 -3.49 -2.35 5.03
C THR A 74 -2.09 -2.48 4.45
N ILE A 75 -1.67 -1.48 3.67
CA ILE A 75 -0.32 -1.43 3.12
C ILE A 75 0.66 -0.90 4.16
N GLY A 76 1.68 -1.70 4.47
CA GLY A 76 2.86 -1.26 5.20
C GLY A 76 4.05 -1.17 4.25
N PHE A 77 4.79 -0.06 4.30
CA PHE A 77 6.13 0.02 3.72
C PHE A 77 7.13 -0.13 4.85
N GLU A 78 8.05 -1.08 4.72
CA GLU A 78 9.19 -1.16 5.64
C GLU A 78 10.10 0.03 5.36
N GLU A 79 10.24 0.91 6.34
CA GLU A 79 11.27 1.93 6.32
C GLU A 79 12.60 1.21 6.52
N GLY A 80 13.50 1.28 5.52
CA GLY A 80 14.79 0.62 5.61
C GLY A 80 15.48 1.02 6.89
N THR A 81 15.90 0.05 7.70
CA THR A 81 16.71 0.25 8.90
C THR A 81 18.11 0.71 8.50
N GLY A 82 18.21 1.94 8.01
CA GLY A 82 19.46 2.67 7.85
C GLY A 82 19.49 3.72 8.94
N SER A 83 20.57 3.73 9.73
CA SER A 83 20.77 4.76 10.74
C SER A 83 20.61 6.13 10.09
N ASN A 84 19.63 6.90 10.57
CA ASN A 84 19.42 8.25 10.07
C ASN A 84 20.68 9.05 10.45
N PRO A 85 21.47 9.57 9.47
CA PRO A 85 22.73 10.24 9.77
C PRO A 85 22.53 11.46 10.68
N LEU A 86 21.35 12.08 10.65
CA LEU A 86 20.98 13.16 11.56
C LEU A 86 20.77 12.66 12.99
N VAL A 87 20.21 11.46 13.17
CA VAL A 87 20.06 10.83 14.48
C VAL A 87 21.43 10.44 15.03
N GLU A 88 22.32 9.91 14.19
CA GLU A 88 23.71 9.65 14.60
C GLU A 88 24.46 10.93 14.97
N MET A 89 24.34 11.99 14.17
CA MET A 89 24.97 13.28 14.45
C MET A 89 24.39 13.93 15.71
N MET A 90 23.09 13.83 15.94
CA MET A 90 22.42 14.31 17.14
C MET A 90 22.91 13.54 18.38
N MET A 91 22.94 12.20 18.33
CA MET A 91 23.48 11.38 19.42
C MET A 91 24.94 11.72 19.70
N LYS A 92 25.78 11.86 18.67
CA LYS A 92 27.20 12.27 18.81
C LYS A 92 27.35 13.67 19.41
N GLY A 93 26.50 14.63 19.03
CA GLY A 93 26.52 15.99 19.58
C GLY A 93 26.07 16.06 21.05
N MET A 94 25.05 15.28 21.41
CA MET A 94 24.59 15.15 22.80
C MET A 94 25.64 14.48 23.68
N LEU A 95 26.30 13.43 23.16
CA LEU A 95 27.45 12.81 23.81
C LEU A 95 28.63 13.76 23.93
N ALA A 96 28.92 14.59 22.93
CA ALA A 96 30.02 15.56 23.03
C ALA A 96 29.78 16.59 24.15
N SER A 97 28.53 17.00 24.33
CA SER A 97 28.11 18.05 25.28
C SER A 97 27.72 17.54 26.68
N SER A 98 27.70 16.22 26.89
CA SER A 98 27.32 15.63 28.18
C SER A 98 28.50 15.57 29.16
N SER A 99 28.15 15.47 30.45
CA SER A 99 29.13 15.45 31.55
C SER A 99 30.00 14.18 31.49
N PRO A 100 31.22 14.23 32.06
CA PRO A 100 32.13 13.10 32.06
C PRO A 100 31.55 11.81 32.69
N GLU A 101 30.64 11.94 33.67
CA GLU A 101 29.98 10.77 34.29
C GLU A 101 29.03 10.07 33.31
N VAL A 102 28.31 10.83 32.49
CA VAL A 102 27.37 10.31 31.48
C VAL A 102 28.12 9.62 30.34
N LYS A 103 29.27 10.17 29.93
CA LYS A 103 30.14 9.54 28.92
C LYS A 103 30.63 8.16 29.37
N ARG A 104 31.09 8.03 30.61
CA ARG A 104 31.55 6.74 31.16
C ARG A 104 30.45 5.69 31.25
N ALA A 105 29.23 6.09 31.58
CA ALA A 105 28.09 5.17 31.69
C ALA A 105 27.59 4.63 30.33
N LEU A 106 27.92 5.31 29.23
CA LEU A 106 27.53 4.93 27.86
C LEU A 106 28.62 4.14 27.11
N ASP A 107 29.88 4.22 27.55
CA ASP A 107 31.01 3.41 27.05
C ASP A 107 31.11 2.03 27.76
N SER A 108 30.18 1.70 28.66
CA SER A 108 30.08 0.43 29.41
C SER A 108 29.03 -0.50 28.78
#